data_AF-A0A1X7V2K7-F1
#
_entry.id   AF-A0A1X7V2K7-F1
#
_cell.length_a   1.000
_cell.length_b   1.000
_cell.length_c   1.000
_cell.angle_alpha   90.00
_cell.angle_beta   90.00
_cell.angle_gamma   90.00
#
_symmetry.space_group_name_H-M   'P 1'
#
loop_
_entity.id
_entity.type
_entity.pdbx_description
1 polymer ?
#
loop_
_entity_poly.entity_id
_entity_poly.type
_entity_poly.pdbx_seq_one_letter_code
_entity_poly.pdbx_strand_id
1 'polypeptide(L)'
;MSTEIEKLKKVNSDLKEELDITKEKETAMIQEMSELKKKLKVKQERFTKFQIFLFILAAIVSMYFLTTKEQRNFIAPLPGAEVIMSTDIIIHGGQSKNFNLTEYGLIVKCPPDALPTSLYAKINIRLSLSGPYVYPNSEKWRSATPVYWISSSKDLLNPIQLGIRHYVRGTANSSVIKVFTADDSPKNHSYIFKEIYNFTVDESYVFISISHFSGYEVSTSEKPFFSGALFKEEFPTEEYQWNYNFIVFCSTFSSVIKSKLEFATNSSWSVIISSTTVIFEKNSSSIELDLSKNNRTQNWDIEARFTPLIYHKKYLNKCDDIQFNMQFSLHWKKNDTASEIRSISLPLKGVTNPKSITIPLPEIKEPSFLEKYINEGVKSSVDSTSKYFSMVKGITLSINILNRFHHTRTYSKKIRNAICVGVCVCHEVINFYQV
;
A
#
# COMPACT_ATOMS: atom_id res chain seq x y z
N MET A 1 -76.43 14.93 -93.93
CA MET A 1 -75.72 16.14 -93.46
C MET A 1 -75.92 16.45 -91.96
N SER A 2 -77.12 16.29 -91.39
CA SER A 2 -77.37 16.62 -89.95
C SER A 2 -76.71 15.65 -88.95
N THR A 3 -76.71 14.34 -89.24
CA THR A 3 -76.30 13.27 -88.31
C THR A 3 -74.78 13.09 -88.14
N GLU A 4 -73.96 13.54 -89.08
CA GLU A 4 -72.48 13.46 -88.99
C GLU A 4 -71.88 14.62 -88.20
N ILE A 5 -72.49 15.81 -88.28
CA ILE A 5 -72.04 17.00 -87.53
C ILE A 5 -72.26 16.81 -86.03
N GLU A 6 -73.35 16.14 -85.63
CA GLU A 6 -73.68 15.88 -84.23
C GLU A 6 -72.75 14.81 -83.60
N LYS A 7 -72.37 13.79 -84.38
CA LYS A 7 -71.34 12.81 -83.98
C LYS A 7 -69.97 13.44 -83.80
N LEU A 8 -69.56 14.34 -84.71
CA LEU A 8 -68.28 15.05 -84.62
C LEU A 8 -68.22 15.99 -83.40
N LYS A 9 -69.33 16.67 -83.07
CA LYS A 9 -69.40 17.49 -81.85
C LYS A 9 -69.27 16.66 -80.58
N LYS A 10 -69.88 15.48 -80.54
CA LYS A 10 -69.77 14.56 -79.40
C LYS A 10 -68.35 14.02 -79.24
N VAL A 11 -67.73 13.55 -80.33
CA VAL A 11 -66.32 13.10 -80.30
C VAL A 11 -65.36 14.20 -79.84
N ASN A 12 -65.58 15.45 -80.27
CA ASN A 12 -64.73 16.56 -79.87
C ASN A 12 -64.96 16.99 -78.39
N SER A 13 -66.18 16.79 -77.87
CA SER A 13 -66.51 16.96 -76.46
C SER A 13 -65.80 15.90 -75.60
N ASP A 14 -65.93 14.64 -75.98
CA ASP A 14 -65.36 13.51 -75.25
C ASP A 14 -63.81 13.58 -75.22
N LEU A 15 -63.19 13.96 -76.35
CA LEU A 15 -61.73 14.21 -76.43
C LEU A 15 -61.27 15.37 -75.54
N LYS A 16 -62.10 16.40 -75.36
CA LYS A 16 -61.77 17.56 -74.54
C LYS A 16 -61.84 17.22 -73.05
N GLU A 17 -62.84 16.45 -72.65
CA GLU A 17 -62.98 15.94 -71.29
C GLU A 17 -61.83 14.98 -70.93
N GLU A 18 -61.45 14.09 -71.85
CA GLU A 18 -60.32 13.17 -71.65
C GLU A 18 -58.97 13.91 -71.56
N LEU A 19 -58.80 14.99 -72.32
CA LEU A 19 -57.63 15.87 -72.25
C LEU A 19 -57.55 16.63 -70.93
N ASP A 20 -58.69 17.13 -70.42
CA ASP A 20 -58.74 17.87 -69.16
C ASP A 20 -58.48 16.94 -67.96
N ILE A 21 -59.03 15.71 -67.96
CA ILE A 21 -58.72 14.68 -66.95
C ILE A 21 -57.23 14.31 -66.98
N THR A 22 -56.63 14.22 -68.16
CA THR A 22 -55.20 13.88 -68.31
C THR A 22 -54.31 14.99 -67.75
N LYS A 23 -54.64 16.25 -68.04
CA LYS A 23 -53.93 17.41 -67.46
C LYS A 23 -54.06 17.47 -65.95
N GLU A 24 -55.24 17.21 -65.41
CA GLU A 24 -55.45 17.24 -63.96
C GLU A 24 -54.62 16.17 -63.24
N LYS A 25 -54.54 14.96 -63.82
CA LYS A 25 -53.65 13.88 -63.34
C LYS A 25 -52.17 14.27 -63.42
N GLU A 26 -51.73 14.88 -64.52
CA GLU A 26 -50.35 15.33 -64.68
C GLU A 26 -49.99 16.41 -63.65
N THR A 27 -50.91 17.33 -63.38
CA THR A 27 -50.70 18.39 -62.38
C THR A 27 -50.62 17.81 -60.95
N ALA A 28 -51.48 16.85 -60.62
CA ALA A 28 -51.43 16.14 -59.34
C ALA A 28 -50.12 15.36 -59.14
N MET A 29 -49.64 14.70 -60.19
CA MET A 29 -48.38 13.93 -60.17
C MET A 29 -47.16 14.85 -59.98
N ILE A 30 -47.16 16.03 -60.62
CA ILE A 30 -46.12 17.05 -60.43
C ILE A 30 -46.12 17.56 -58.98
N GLN A 31 -47.30 17.78 -58.41
CA GLN A 31 -47.43 18.25 -57.03
C GLN A 31 -46.92 17.21 -56.03
N GLU A 32 -47.25 15.94 -56.21
CA GLU A 32 -46.79 14.84 -55.36
C GLU A 32 -45.27 14.65 -55.45
N MET A 33 -44.69 14.73 -56.66
CA MET A 33 -43.24 14.71 -56.88
C MET A 33 -42.52 15.89 -56.21
N SER A 34 -43.15 17.07 -56.18
CA SER A 34 -42.59 18.24 -55.50
C SER A 34 -42.54 18.04 -53.98
N GLU A 35 -43.54 17.37 -53.41
CA GLU A 35 -43.64 17.13 -51.98
C GLU A 35 -42.67 16.02 -51.52
N LEU A 36 -42.52 14.97 -52.32
CA LEU A 36 -41.50 13.93 -52.14
C LEU A 36 -40.08 14.51 -52.15
N LYS A 37 -39.76 15.40 -53.10
CA LYS A 37 -38.46 16.10 -53.15
C LYS A 37 -38.19 16.92 -51.88
N LYS A 38 -39.20 17.63 -51.36
CA LYS A 38 -39.07 18.37 -50.08
C LYS A 38 -38.80 17.42 -48.91
N LYS A 39 -39.55 16.32 -48.78
CA LYS A 39 -39.34 15.32 -47.72
C LYS A 39 -37.95 14.69 -47.79
N LEU A 40 -37.46 14.39 -49.00
CA LEU A 40 -36.13 13.83 -49.21
C LEU A 40 -35.02 14.80 -48.76
N LYS A 41 -35.15 16.09 -49.12
CA LYS A 41 -34.19 17.13 -48.76
C LYS A 41 -34.07 17.32 -47.24
N VAL A 42 -35.20 17.35 -46.53
CA VAL A 42 -35.23 17.44 -45.05
C VAL A 42 -34.57 16.22 -44.40
N LYS A 43 -34.83 15.02 -44.93
CA LYS A 43 -34.22 13.78 -44.41
C LYS A 43 -32.71 13.77 -44.62
N GLN A 44 -32.25 14.27 -45.78
CA GLN A 44 -30.83 14.39 -46.10
C GLN A 44 -30.12 15.40 -45.18
N GLU A 45 -30.71 16.58 -44.94
CA GLU A 45 -30.14 17.56 -44.00
C GLU A 45 -30.04 17.04 -42.56
N ARG A 46 -31.03 16.28 -42.09
CA ARG A 46 -30.97 15.62 -40.77
C ARG A 46 -29.85 14.59 -40.71
N PHE A 47 -29.67 13.81 -41.77
CA PHE A 47 -28.60 12.82 -41.85
C PHE A 47 -27.21 13.48 -41.85
N THR A 48 -27.03 14.59 -42.58
CA THR A 48 -25.77 15.35 -42.58
C THR A 48 -25.46 15.93 -41.19
N LYS A 49 -26.45 16.50 -40.50
CA LYS A 49 -26.28 16.99 -39.12
C LYS A 49 -25.88 15.89 -38.15
N PHE A 50 -26.48 14.69 -38.30
CA PHE A 50 -26.13 13.53 -37.50
C PHE A 50 -24.69 13.06 -37.75
N GLN A 51 -24.24 13.06 -39.01
CA GLN A 51 -22.84 12.76 -39.36
C GLN A 51 -21.85 13.77 -38.76
N ILE A 52 -22.18 15.08 -38.81
CA ILE A 52 -21.36 16.12 -38.19
C ILE A 52 -21.26 15.91 -36.67
N PHE A 53 -22.37 15.59 -36.01
CA PHE A 53 -22.39 15.31 -34.58
C PHE A 53 -21.50 14.10 -34.21
N LEU A 54 -21.59 13.00 -34.98
CA LEU A 54 -20.72 11.83 -34.82
C LEU A 54 -19.23 12.18 -34.98
N PHE A 55 -18.91 13.05 -35.93
CA PHE A 55 -17.53 13.49 -36.16
C PHE A 55 -16.98 14.33 -35.00
N ILE A 56 -17.80 15.25 -34.47
CA ILE A 56 -17.45 16.05 -33.29
C ILE A 56 -17.28 15.15 -32.06
N LEU A 57 -18.17 14.18 -31.85
CA LEU A 57 -18.06 13.23 -30.74
C LEU A 57 -16.79 12.38 -30.85
N ALA A 58 -16.48 11.88 -32.04
CA ALA A 58 -15.24 11.14 -32.29
C ALA A 58 -13.99 12.01 -32.05
N ALA A 59 -14.02 13.29 -32.42
CA ALA A 59 -12.94 14.22 -32.15
C ALA A 59 -12.75 14.47 -30.64
N ILE A 60 -13.84 14.66 -29.89
CA ILE A 60 -13.80 14.84 -28.43
C ILE A 60 -13.25 13.58 -27.76
N VAL A 61 -13.72 12.39 -28.15
CA VAL A 61 -13.24 11.11 -27.63
C VAL A 61 -11.76 10.91 -27.95
N SER A 62 -11.34 11.20 -29.19
CA SER A 62 -9.94 11.15 -29.61
C SER A 62 -9.06 12.09 -28.77
N MET A 63 -9.50 13.34 -28.57
CA MET A 63 -8.78 14.32 -27.75
C MET A 63 -8.68 13.87 -26.28
N TYR A 64 -9.73 13.25 -25.73
CA TYR A 64 -9.71 12.65 -24.39
C TYR A 64 -8.74 11.46 -24.30
N PHE A 65 -8.68 10.60 -25.32
CA PHE A 65 -7.72 9.50 -25.36
C PHE A 65 -6.27 9.97 -25.54
N LEU A 66 -6.03 11.02 -26.33
CA LEU A 66 -4.70 11.64 -26.48
C LEU A 66 -4.20 12.25 -25.17
N THR A 67 -5.04 13.04 -24.49
CA THR A 67 -4.70 13.69 -23.21
C THR A 67 -4.48 12.70 -22.07
N THR A 68 -5.24 11.59 -22.03
CA THR A 68 -5.04 10.54 -21.00
C THR A 68 -3.82 9.65 -21.26
N LYS A 69 -3.34 9.55 -22.51
CA LYS A 69 -2.16 8.75 -22.86
C LYS A 69 -0.85 9.43 -22.45
N GLU A 70 -0.77 10.76 -22.51
CA GLU A 70 0.40 11.51 -22.00
C GLU A 70 0.56 11.39 -20.48
N GLN A 71 -0.54 11.29 -19.71
CA GLN A 71 -0.46 11.09 -18.26
C GLN A 71 0.01 9.68 -17.87
N ARG A 72 -0.14 8.67 -18.73
CA ARG A 72 0.20 7.27 -18.41
C ARG A 72 1.67 6.90 -18.66
N ASN A 73 2.44 7.69 -19.39
CA ASN A 73 3.72 7.23 -19.95
C ASN A 73 4.99 7.85 -19.37
N PHE A 74 4.94 8.75 -18.38
CA PHE A 74 6.18 9.33 -17.83
C PHE A 74 6.91 8.40 -16.83
N ILE A 75 6.21 7.40 -16.31
CA ILE A 75 6.81 6.39 -15.40
C ILE A 75 7.30 5.23 -16.26
N ALA A 76 8.60 5.22 -16.57
CA ALA A 76 9.20 4.12 -17.33
C ALA A 76 9.02 2.78 -16.59
N PRO A 77 8.65 1.69 -17.28
CA PRO A 77 8.67 0.36 -16.67
C PRO A 77 10.10 0.02 -16.24
N LEU A 78 10.27 -0.59 -15.07
CA LEU A 78 11.57 -1.03 -14.55
C LEU A 78 11.67 -2.56 -14.61
N PRO A 79 11.83 -3.17 -15.79
CA PRO A 79 11.83 -4.62 -15.93
C PRO A 79 12.92 -5.28 -15.08
N GLY A 80 12.54 -6.29 -14.30
CA GLY A 80 13.43 -7.08 -13.46
C GLY A 80 13.89 -6.40 -12.17
N ALA A 81 13.55 -5.12 -11.93
CA ALA A 81 13.81 -4.45 -10.67
C ALA A 81 12.71 -4.76 -9.65
N GLU A 82 13.08 -5.17 -8.43
CA GLU A 82 12.16 -5.40 -7.32
C GLU A 82 11.84 -4.07 -6.62
N VAL A 83 10.81 -3.38 -7.12
CA VAL A 83 10.30 -2.15 -6.51
C VAL A 83 9.48 -2.49 -5.26
N ILE A 84 9.92 -2.00 -4.11
CA ILE A 84 9.34 -2.31 -2.80
C ILE A 84 8.45 -1.19 -2.26
N MET A 85 8.70 0.05 -2.67
CA MET A 85 7.93 1.22 -2.27
C MET A 85 7.97 2.27 -3.39
N SER A 86 6.91 3.08 -3.48
CA SER A 86 6.80 4.18 -4.43
C SER A 86 6.08 5.35 -3.79
N THR A 87 6.50 6.57 -4.11
CA THR A 87 5.82 7.79 -3.70
C THR A 87 5.84 8.82 -4.82
N ASP A 88 4.90 9.76 -4.73
CA ASP A 88 4.77 10.86 -5.67
C ASP A 88 4.84 12.19 -4.92
N ILE A 89 5.60 13.14 -5.45
CA ILE A 89 5.61 14.53 -4.96
C ILE A 89 5.21 15.47 -6.09
N ILE A 90 4.56 16.57 -5.72
CA ILE A 90 4.13 17.61 -6.66
C ILE A 90 4.95 18.87 -6.41
N ILE A 91 5.68 19.29 -7.44
CA ILE A 91 6.46 20.53 -7.45
C ILE A 91 5.71 21.58 -8.24
N HIS A 92 5.53 22.76 -7.64
CA HIS A 92 4.97 23.94 -8.29
C HIS A 92 6.11 24.91 -8.64
N GLY A 93 6.12 25.42 -9.87
CA GLY A 93 7.10 26.41 -10.29
C GLY A 93 6.91 27.75 -9.57
N GLY A 94 7.99 28.52 -9.48
CA GLY A 94 8.05 29.78 -8.73
C GLY A 94 8.04 29.61 -7.21
N GLN A 95 8.02 28.37 -6.69
CA GLN A 95 7.99 28.10 -5.25
C GLN A 95 9.18 27.25 -4.83
N SER A 96 9.93 27.72 -3.84
CA SER A 96 10.90 26.87 -3.15
C SER A 96 10.17 25.91 -2.21
N LYS A 97 10.46 24.61 -2.28
CA LYS A 97 9.85 23.62 -1.41
C LYS A 97 10.81 22.50 -1.05
N ASN A 98 10.82 22.13 0.23
CA ASN A 98 11.59 21.01 0.75
C ASN A 98 10.64 19.88 1.13
N PHE A 99 10.88 18.69 0.61
CA PHE A 99 10.16 17.47 0.93
C PHE A 99 11.06 16.59 1.80
N ASN A 100 10.68 16.40 3.06
CA ASN A 100 11.39 15.52 3.98
C ASN A 100 10.69 14.16 4.01
N LEU A 101 11.14 13.26 3.14
CA LEU A 101 10.59 11.91 2.95
C LEU A 101 11.39 10.92 3.81
N THR A 102 11.35 11.12 5.13
CA THR A 102 12.21 10.42 6.10
C THR A 102 12.01 8.90 6.09
N GLU A 103 10.80 8.44 5.84
CA GLU A 103 10.40 7.05 5.68
C GLU A 103 11.04 6.39 4.44
N TYR A 104 11.37 7.18 3.42
CA TYR A 104 12.14 6.75 2.25
C TYR A 104 13.65 6.99 2.41
N GLY A 105 14.09 7.64 3.49
CA GLY A 105 15.47 8.09 3.67
C GLY A 105 15.87 9.19 2.69
N LEU A 106 14.92 10.03 2.25
CA LEU A 106 15.14 11.06 1.23
C LEU A 106 14.81 12.46 1.72
N ILE A 107 15.54 13.43 1.19
CA ILE A 107 15.20 14.85 1.22
C ILE A 107 15.22 15.34 -0.22
N VAL A 108 14.16 16.01 -0.68
CA VAL A 108 14.13 16.66 -2.00
C VAL A 108 13.98 18.14 -1.80
N LYS A 109 14.95 18.94 -2.22
CA LYS A 109 14.88 20.41 -2.17
C LYS A 109 14.70 20.94 -3.58
N CYS A 110 13.58 21.62 -3.80
CA CYS A 110 13.26 22.25 -5.06
C CYS A 110 13.53 23.76 -4.95
N PRO A 111 14.42 24.32 -5.80
CA PRO A 111 14.56 25.76 -5.91
C PRO A 111 13.36 26.37 -6.67
N PRO A 112 13.06 27.67 -6.47
CA PRO A 112 11.87 28.31 -7.04
C PRO A 112 11.91 28.39 -8.58
N ASP A 113 13.09 28.35 -9.16
CA ASP A 113 13.36 28.42 -10.59
C ASP A 113 13.49 27.04 -11.25
N ALA A 114 13.21 25.94 -10.55
CA ALA A 114 13.18 24.60 -11.14
C ALA A 114 12.13 24.48 -12.27
N LEU A 115 11.02 25.22 -12.14
CA LEU A 115 9.92 25.27 -13.10
C LEU A 115 9.35 26.70 -13.21
N PRO A 116 8.77 27.08 -14.36
CA PRO A 116 8.03 28.33 -14.50
C PRO A 116 6.82 28.43 -13.55
N THR A 117 6.50 29.64 -13.08
CA THR A 117 5.47 29.94 -12.05
C THR A 117 4.05 29.42 -12.32
N SER A 118 3.72 29.12 -13.58
CA SER A 118 2.40 28.59 -13.98
C SER A 118 2.37 27.07 -14.18
N LEU A 119 3.51 26.39 -14.02
CA LEU A 119 3.64 24.95 -14.26
C LEU A 119 3.83 24.20 -12.96
N TYR A 120 3.42 22.94 -12.98
CA TYR A 120 3.79 21.97 -11.98
C TYR A 120 4.35 20.71 -12.67
N ALA A 121 5.16 19.95 -11.94
CA ALA A 121 5.62 18.63 -12.31
C ALA A 121 5.31 17.63 -11.19
N LYS A 122 4.92 16.43 -11.59
CA LYS A 122 4.80 15.29 -10.69
C LYS A 122 6.11 14.50 -10.78
N ILE A 123 6.80 14.34 -9.66
CA ILE A 123 7.98 13.49 -9.56
C ILE A 123 7.56 12.20 -8.87
N ASN A 124 7.80 11.08 -9.55
CA ASN A 124 7.65 9.74 -9.01
C ASN A 124 9.01 9.23 -8.51
N ILE A 125 9.04 8.65 -7.32
CA ILE A 125 10.22 8.07 -6.71
C ILE A 125 9.90 6.63 -6.34
N ARG A 126 10.65 5.68 -6.91
CA ARG A 126 10.55 4.25 -6.66
C ARG A 126 11.81 3.74 -5.99
N LEU A 127 11.66 2.99 -4.91
CA LEU A 127 12.77 2.33 -4.23
C LEU A 127 12.84 0.89 -4.68
N SER A 128 14.03 0.49 -5.14
CA SER A 128 14.31 -0.89 -5.55
C SER A 128 15.46 -1.47 -4.77
N LEU A 129 15.30 -2.69 -4.25
CA LEU A 129 16.34 -3.39 -3.49
C LEU A 129 17.22 -4.24 -4.38
N SER A 130 16.61 -4.90 -5.35
CA SER A 130 17.27 -5.84 -6.24
C SER A 130 16.88 -5.56 -7.69
N GLY A 131 17.71 -6.02 -8.61
CA GLY A 131 17.48 -5.88 -10.05
C GLY A 131 18.70 -6.30 -10.84
N PRO A 132 18.63 -6.28 -12.18
CA PRO A 132 19.76 -6.60 -13.04
C PRO A 132 20.76 -5.43 -13.06
N TYR A 133 21.36 -5.13 -11.91
CA TYR A 133 22.24 -3.98 -11.69
C TYR A 133 23.70 -4.36 -11.89
N VAL A 134 24.41 -3.56 -12.66
CA VAL A 134 25.83 -3.74 -12.93
C VAL A 134 26.59 -2.52 -12.43
N TYR A 135 27.42 -2.73 -11.41
CA TYR A 135 28.20 -1.67 -10.76
C TYR A 135 29.67 -1.74 -11.13
N PRO A 136 30.35 -0.58 -11.23
CA PRO A 136 31.80 -0.55 -11.35
C PRO A 136 32.45 -0.91 -9.99
N ASN A 137 33.41 -1.84 -10.02
CA ASN A 137 34.23 -2.20 -8.86
C ASN A 137 33.41 -2.61 -7.60
N SER A 138 32.43 -3.48 -7.81
CA SER A 138 31.50 -3.98 -6.78
C SER A 138 32.18 -4.76 -5.64
N GLU A 139 33.41 -5.22 -5.85
CA GLU A 139 34.20 -5.87 -4.79
C GLU A 139 34.60 -4.88 -3.69
N LYS A 140 34.96 -3.65 -4.09
CA LYS A 140 35.39 -2.58 -3.19
C LYS A 140 34.20 -1.77 -2.68
N TRP A 141 33.26 -1.42 -3.55
CA TRP A 141 32.13 -0.55 -3.24
C TRP A 141 30.86 -1.37 -3.10
N ARG A 142 30.27 -1.33 -1.91
CA ARG A 142 29.06 -2.08 -1.57
C ARG A 142 27.90 -1.12 -1.38
N SER A 143 26.71 -1.56 -1.72
CA SER A 143 25.51 -0.73 -1.59
C SER A 143 25.29 -0.28 -0.15
N ALA A 144 25.17 1.03 0.03
CA ALA A 144 24.89 1.65 1.31
C ALA A 144 23.43 2.11 1.42
N THR A 145 22.69 2.12 0.31
CA THR A 145 21.30 2.56 0.17
C THR A 145 20.59 1.73 -0.90
N PRO A 146 19.25 1.75 -0.99
CA PRO A 146 18.56 1.16 -2.13
C PRO A 146 18.82 2.00 -3.38
N VAL A 147 18.40 1.46 -4.54
CA VAL A 147 18.36 2.25 -5.77
C VAL A 147 17.07 3.07 -5.79
N TYR A 148 17.23 4.38 -5.90
CA TYR A 148 16.14 5.34 -6.04
C TYR A 148 15.95 5.66 -7.52
N TRP A 149 14.89 5.12 -8.12
CA TRP A 149 14.47 5.43 -9.48
C TRP A 149 13.56 6.64 -9.45
N ILE A 150 14.02 7.74 -10.03
CA ILE A 150 13.28 9.00 -10.05
C ILE A 150 12.84 9.27 -11.48
N SER A 151 11.56 9.60 -11.65
CA SER A 151 10.95 9.96 -12.93
C SER A 151 10.15 11.26 -12.75
N SER A 152 10.04 12.07 -13.80
CA SER A 152 9.25 13.30 -13.76
C SER A 152 8.31 13.39 -14.93
N SER A 153 7.14 13.99 -14.71
CA SER A 153 6.19 14.29 -15.76
C SER A 153 6.65 15.43 -16.69
N LYS A 154 7.67 16.20 -16.30
CA LYS A 154 8.23 17.32 -17.06
C LYS A 154 9.72 17.48 -16.83
N ASP A 155 10.40 18.00 -17.85
CA ASP A 155 11.78 18.46 -17.71
C ASP A 155 11.85 19.68 -16.79
N LEU A 156 12.91 19.72 -16.00
CA LEU A 156 13.19 20.84 -15.09
C LEU A 156 14.13 21.83 -15.78
N LEU A 157 13.88 23.13 -15.59
CA LEU A 157 14.77 24.18 -16.07
C LEU A 157 16.07 24.24 -15.26
N ASN A 158 15.94 24.12 -13.94
CA ASN A 158 17.06 24.10 -13.02
C ASN A 158 17.05 22.81 -12.18
N PRO A 159 18.23 22.26 -11.83
CA PRO A 159 18.33 21.04 -11.05
C PRO A 159 17.65 21.16 -9.68
N ILE A 160 17.06 20.07 -9.20
CA ILE A 160 16.65 19.91 -7.80
C ILE A 160 17.78 19.24 -7.02
N GLN A 161 17.82 19.45 -5.71
CA GLN A 161 18.78 18.77 -4.83
C GLN A 161 18.12 17.53 -4.20
N LEU A 162 18.71 16.36 -4.44
CA LEU A 162 18.33 15.10 -3.81
C LEU A 162 19.33 14.77 -2.70
N GLY A 163 18.83 14.69 -1.47
CA GLY A 163 19.54 14.17 -0.30
C GLY A 163 19.17 12.71 -0.08
N ILE A 164 20.15 11.81 -0.18
CA ILE A 164 19.99 10.38 0.10
C ILE A 164 20.64 10.07 1.44
N ARG A 165 19.86 9.54 2.38
CA ARG A 165 20.37 9.16 3.70
C ARG A 165 21.25 7.93 3.59
N HIS A 166 22.45 8.00 4.17
CA HIS A 166 23.34 6.86 4.35
C HIS A 166 23.49 6.51 5.83
N TYR A 167 23.92 5.28 6.10
CA TYR A 167 24.12 4.77 7.46
C TYR A 167 25.57 4.40 7.76
N VAL A 168 26.52 4.89 6.96
CA VAL A 168 27.96 4.72 7.18
C VAL A 168 28.33 5.17 8.59
N ARG A 169 29.05 4.32 9.33
CA ARG A 169 29.53 4.64 10.68
C ARG A 169 30.82 5.46 10.64
N GLY A 170 30.95 6.41 11.54
CA GLY A 170 32.12 7.27 11.65
C GLY A 170 32.04 8.50 10.74
N THR A 171 33.20 9.04 10.34
CA THR A 171 33.26 10.24 9.52
C THR A 171 33.03 9.90 8.05
N ALA A 172 31.81 10.13 7.58
CA ALA A 172 31.44 9.97 6.18
C ALA A 172 32.03 11.09 5.32
N ASN A 173 32.73 10.72 4.24
CA ASN A 173 33.27 11.65 3.25
C ASN A 173 33.43 10.95 1.89
N SER A 174 33.87 11.69 0.86
CA SER A 174 34.03 11.20 -0.51
C SER A 174 35.08 10.10 -0.71
N SER A 175 35.91 9.81 0.29
CA SER A 175 36.86 8.68 0.25
C SER A 175 36.23 7.34 0.67
N VAL A 176 35.13 7.39 1.44
CA VAL A 176 34.41 6.20 1.94
C VAL A 176 32.99 6.06 1.38
N ILE A 177 32.51 7.08 0.67
CA ILE A 177 31.22 7.10 0.00
C ILE A 177 31.41 7.37 -1.49
N LYS A 178 30.61 6.68 -2.31
CA LYS A 178 30.43 6.95 -3.75
C LYS A 178 28.96 7.03 -4.08
N VAL A 179 28.64 7.78 -5.14
CA VAL A 179 27.30 7.85 -5.70
C VAL A 179 27.34 7.26 -7.10
N PHE A 180 26.38 6.43 -7.41
CA PHE A 180 26.22 5.85 -8.73
C PHE A 180 24.87 6.23 -9.33
N THR A 181 24.83 6.33 -10.66
CA THR A 181 23.60 6.53 -11.42
C THR A 181 23.50 5.61 -12.63
N ALA A 182 22.28 5.23 -13.00
CA ALA A 182 21.97 4.46 -14.19
C ALA A 182 20.75 5.03 -14.90
N ASP A 183 20.76 5.05 -16.23
CA ASP A 183 19.60 5.42 -17.04
C ASP A 183 18.43 4.45 -16.76
N ASP A 184 17.19 4.93 -16.86
CA ASP A 184 15.98 4.13 -16.67
C ASP A 184 15.68 3.16 -17.83
N SER A 185 16.49 3.23 -18.89
CA SER A 185 16.48 2.32 -20.03
C SER A 185 17.58 1.26 -19.89
N PRO A 186 17.24 -0.01 -19.60
CA PRO A 186 18.23 -1.06 -19.43
C PRO A 186 18.93 -1.36 -20.77
N LYS A 187 20.26 -1.47 -20.73
CA LYS A 187 21.08 -1.88 -21.87
C LYS A 187 21.36 -3.37 -21.75
N ASN A 188 21.02 -4.14 -22.77
CA ASN A 188 21.15 -5.61 -22.75
C ASN A 188 20.47 -6.26 -21.53
N HIS A 189 19.26 -5.80 -21.17
CA HIS A 189 18.51 -6.26 -20.00
C HIS A 189 19.18 -5.98 -18.65
N SER A 190 20.12 -5.04 -18.58
CA SER A 190 20.79 -4.64 -17.33
C SER A 190 20.88 -3.12 -17.20
N TYR A 191 20.82 -2.63 -15.96
CA TYR A 191 21.05 -1.23 -15.62
C TYR A 191 22.52 -1.03 -15.28
N ILE A 192 23.21 -0.28 -16.13
CA ILE A 192 24.65 -0.05 -16.01
C ILE A 192 24.89 1.22 -15.21
N PHE A 193 25.37 1.06 -13.99
CA PHE A 193 25.68 2.15 -13.10
C PHE A 193 27.02 2.80 -13.41
N LYS A 194 27.08 4.12 -13.27
CA LYS A 194 28.26 4.96 -13.47
C LYS A 194 28.45 5.88 -12.28
N GLU A 195 29.72 6.15 -11.94
CA GLU A 195 30.06 7.01 -10.81
C GLU A 195 29.72 8.48 -11.09
N ILE A 196 29.14 9.14 -10.08
CA ILE A 196 28.98 10.60 -10.03
C ILE A 196 30.03 11.15 -9.08
N TYR A 197 30.79 12.15 -9.55
CA TYR A 197 31.84 12.80 -8.77
C TYR A 197 31.37 14.07 -8.05
N ASN A 198 30.30 14.71 -8.53
CA ASN A 198 29.79 15.96 -7.97
C ASN A 198 28.68 15.69 -6.94
N PHE A 199 29.09 15.47 -5.70
CA PHE A 199 28.18 15.33 -4.57
C PHE A 199 28.81 15.92 -3.32
N THR A 200 27.96 16.28 -2.34
CA THR A 200 28.42 16.67 -1.00
C THR A 200 27.94 15.65 0.01
N VAL A 201 28.72 15.45 1.06
CA VAL A 201 28.35 14.62 2.21
C VAL A 201 28.15 15.55 3.39
N ASP A 202 26.98 15.48 4.00
CA ASP A 202 26.59 16.28 5.16
C ASP A 202 25.93 15.36 6.19
N GLU A 203 26.62 15.18 7.31
CA GLU A 203 26.27 14.27 8.40
C GLU A 203 25.91 12.85 7.91
N SER A 204 24.60 12.57 7.80
CA SER A 204 24.02 11.28 7.41
C SER A 204 23.42 11.30 6.02
N TYR A 205 23.64 12.34 5.22
CA TYR A 205 23.07 12.51 3.89
C TYR A 205 24.14 12.79 2.85
N VAL A 206 23.95 12.20 1.67
CA VAL A 206 24.63 12.61 0.45
C VAL A 206 23.70 13.49 -0.36
N PHE A 207 24.14 14.68 -0.72
CA PHE A 207 23.38 15.59 -1.57
C PHE A 207 23.95 15.62 -2.98
N ILE A 208 23.06 15.42 -3.96
CA ILE A 208 23.35 15.51 -5.40
C ILE A 208 22.36 16.44 -6.08
N SER A 209 22.85 17.21 -7.06
CA SER A 209 21.99 18.02 -7.92
C SER A 209 21.57 17.21 -9.14
N ILE A 210 20.26 17.05 -9.33
CA ILE A 210 19.70 16.24 -10.42
C ILE A 210 18.85 17.12 -11.33
N SER A 211 19.16 17.09 -12.62
CA SER A 211 18.33 17.60 -13.71
C SER A 211 17.85 16.49 -14.64
N HIS A 212 18.47 15.31 -14.53
CA HIS A 212 18.16 14.12 -15.32
C HIS A 212 17.55 13.09 -14.38
N PHE A 213 16.41 12.57 -14.78
CA PHE A 213 15.65 11.60 -14.00
C PHE A 213 16.12 10.19 -14.35
N SER A 214 16.63 9.47 -13.35
CA SER A 214 17.37 8.22 -13.51
C SER A 214 17.39 7.45 -12.19
N GLY A 215 18.09 6.31 -12.16
CA GLY A 215 18.37 5.56 -10.94
C GLY A 215 19.57 6.15 -10.20
N TYR A 216 19.48 6.25 -8.86
CA TYR A 216 20.55 6.75 -8.00
C TYR A 216 20.79 5.84 -6.81
N GLU A 217 22.05 5.60 -6.46
CA GLU A 217 22.44 4.83 -5.28
C GLU A 217 23.67 5.45 -4.63
N VAL A 218 23.74 5.37 -3.30
CA VAL A 218 24.94 5.62 -2.53
C VAL A 218 25.57 4.28 -2.13
N SER A 219 26.87 4.14 -2.37
CA SER A 219 27.66 2.98 -1.97
C SER A 219 28.79 3.40 -1.03
N THR A 220 29.32 2.43 -0.28
CA THR A 220 30.39 2.64 0.68
C THR A 220 31.47 1.57 0.57
N SER A 221 32.72 1.94 0.91
CA SER A 221 33.81 1.00 1.10
C SER A 221 33.87 0.42 2.51
N GLU A 222 33.06 0.96 3.42
CA GLU A 222 32.98 0.46 4.80
C GLU A 222 32.35 -0.93 4.86
N LYS A 223 32.72 -1.68 5.90
CA LYS A 223 32.15 -3.01 6.12
C LYS A 223 30.68 -2.87 6.54
N PRO A 224 29.81 -3.79 6.08
CA PRO A 224 28.43 -3.82 6.55
C PRO A 224 28.40 -4.01 8.06
N PHE A 225 27.48 -3.32 8.71
CA PHE A 225 27.14 -3.54 10.10
C PHE A 225 25.70 -4.04 10.18
N PHE A 226 25.41 -4.74 11.28
CA PHE A 226 24.14 -5.41 11.46
C PHE A 226 23.37 -4.76 12.60
N SER A 227 22.06 -4.79 12.49
CA SER A 227 21.12 -4.38 13.52
C SER A 227 20.22 -5.55 13.86
N GLY A 228 19.77 -5.57 15.11
CA GLY A 228 18.75 -6.49 15.60
C GLY A 228 17.50 -5.71 16.00
N ALA A 229 16.32 -6.27 15.77
CA ALA A 229 15.06 -5.77 16.28
C ALA A 229 14.25 -6.92 16.89
N LEU A 230 13.55 -6.64 17.99
CA LEU A 230 12.72 -7.62 18.69
C LEU A 230 11.25 -7.25 18.52
N PHE A 231 10.48 -8.21 18.01
CA PHE A 231 9.05 -8.10 17.79
C PHE A 231 8.30 -9.02 18.74
N LYS A 232 7.08 -8.62 19.09
CA LYS A 232 6.12 -9.40 19.86
C LYS A 232 4.76 -9.34 19.22
N GLU A 233 4.10 -10.48 19.15
CA GLU A 233 2.69 -10.55 18.74
C GLU A 233 1.79 -9.91 19.82
N GLU A 234 0.93 -8.97 19.39
CA GLU A 234 0.07 -8.16 20.25
C GLU A 234 -0.94 -9.01 21.02
N PHE A 235 -1.47 -10.03 20.36
CA PHE A 235 -2.45 -10.93 20.94
C PHE A 235 -1.82 -12.30 21.22
N PRO A 236 -2.14 -12.93 22.36
CA PRO A 236 -1.69 -14.28 22.62
C PRO A 236 -2.32 -15.25 21.62
N THR A 237 -1.54 -16.18 21.08
CA THR A 237 -2.04 -17.17 20.11
C THR A 237 -2.86 -18.27 20.77
N GLU A 238 -2.56 -18.56 22.04
CA GLU A 238 -3.23 -19.54 22.87
C GLU A 238 -3.32 -19.01 24.32
N GLU A 239 -4.07 -19.67 25.20
CA GLU A 239 -4.21 -19.24 26.59
C GLU A 239 -2.81 -19.11 27.24
N TYR A 240 -2.41 -17.87 27.54
CA TYR A 240 -1.10 -17.51 28.11
C TYR A 240 0.14 -17.87 27.28
N GLN A 241 0.03 -17.82 25.95
CA GLN A 241 1.18 -17.95 25.05
C GLN A 241 1.41 -16.66 24.25
N TRP A 242 2.65 -16.15 24.28
CA TRP A 242 3.06 -14.97 23.51
C TRP A 242 4.23 -15.28 22.60
N ASN A 243 4.17 -14.80 21.36
CA ASN A 243 5.18 -15.07 20.36
C ASN A 243 6.10 -13.88 20.16
N TYR A 244 7.37 -14.21 19.92
CA TYR A 244 8.45 -13.26 19.77
C TYR A 244 9.30 -13.63 18.57
N ASN A 245 9.95 -12.62 18.02
CA ASN A 245 10.83 -12.79 16.90
C ASN A 245 11.98 -11.80 16.97
N PHE A 246 13.20 -12.30 17.03
CA PHE A 246 14.39 -11.47 16.97
C PHE A 246 14.97 -11.48 15.57
N ILE A 247 14.93 -10.35 14.88
CA ILE A 247 15.32 -10.26 13.49
C ILE A 247 16.65 -9.52 13.41
N VAL A 248 17.64 -10.17 12.79
CA VAL A 248 18.93 -9.55 12.47
C VAL A 248 18.94 -9.18 11.00
N PHE A 249 19.43 -7.99 10.68
CA PHE A 249 19.46 -7.46 9.33
C PHE A 249 20.68 -6.56 9.11
N CYS A 250 21.11 -6.40 7.86
CA CYS A 250 22.16 -5.45 7.52
C CYS A 250 21.61 -4.02 7.56
N SER A 251 22.24 -3.15 8.34
CA SER A 251 21.72 -1.83 8.69
C SER A 251 21.89 -0.77 7.60
N THR A 252 22.36 -1.14 6.41
CA THR A 252 22.50 -0.24 5.26
C THR A 252 21.15 0.32 4.79
N PHE A 253 20.02 -0.29 5.17
CA PHE A 253 18.68 0.12 4.70
C PHE A 253 17.70 0.40 5.85
N SER A 254 18.12 1.02 6.95
CA SER A 254 17.32 0.99 8.21
C SER A 254 15.89 1.50 8.09
N SER A 255 15.60 2.50 7.24
CA SER A 255 14.24 3.03 7.01
C SER A 255 13.37 2.06 6.20
N VAL A 256 13.94 1.48 5.15
CA VAL A 256 13.31 0.47 4.29
C VAL A 256 13.09 -0.84 5.03
N ILE A 257 14.05 -1.25 5.87
CA ILE A 257 13.93 -2.44 6.67
C ILE A 257 12.88 -2.22 7.76
N LYS A 258 12.80 -1.03 8.35
CA LYS A 258 11.70 -0.71 9.28
C LYS A 258 10.33 -0.85 8.60
N SER A 259 10.14 -0.31 7.40
CA SER A 259 8.86 -0.45 6.67
C SER A 259 8.59 -1.88 6.20
N LYS A 260 9.60 -2.62 5.71
CA LYS A 260 9.47 -4.06 5.41
C LYS A 260 9.17 -4.87 6.67
N LEU A 261 9.74 -4.53 7.81
CA LEU A 261 9.46 -5.19 9.09
C LEU A 261 8.03 -4.92 9.55
N GLU A 262 7.56 -3.67 9.49
CA GLU A 262 6.17 -3.31 9.79
C GLU A 262 5.17 -3.99 8.84
N PHE A 263 5.52 -4.12 7.55
CA PHE A 263 4.68 -4.78 6.54
C PHE A 263 4.69 -6.31 6.67
N ALA A 264 5.87 -6.92 6.83
CA ALA A 264 6.04 -8.37 6.85
C ALA A 264 5.47 -9.00 8.13
N THR A 265 5.27 -8.23 9.18
CA THR A 265 4.71 -8.77 10.42
C THR A 265 3.18 -8.86 10.45
N ASN A 266 2.44 -8.36 9.45
CA ASN A 266 1.00 -8.09 9.59
C ASN A 266 0.72 -7.15 10.79
N SER A 267 -0.46 -6.53 10.84
CA SER A 267 -0.83 -5.56 11.89
C SER A 267 -0.91 -6.13 13.32
N SER A 268 -0.55 -7.40 13.53
CA SER A 268 -0.65 -8.09 14.83
C SER A 268 0.66 -8.16 15.60
N TRP A 269 1.76 -7.56 15.13
CA TRP A 269 3.02 -7.54 15.87
C TRP A 269 3.46 -6.11 16.19
N SER A 270 3.95 -5.96 17.41
CA SER A 270 4.48 -4.72 17.97
C SER A 270 6.00 -4.80 18.10
N VAL A 271 6.67 -3.67 17.91
CA VAL A 271 8.12 -3.54 18.09
C VAL A 271 8.43 -3.30 19.56
N ILE A 272 9.22 -4.20 20.17
CA ILE A 272 9.72 -4.03 21.55
C ILE A 272 11.06 -3.30 21.52
N ILE A 273 11.99 -3.75 20.67
CA ILE A 273 13.31 -3.15 20.49
C ILE A 273 13.42 -2.70 19.05
N SER A 274 13.48 -1.38 18.84
CA SER A 274 13.46 -0.76 17.51
C SER A 274 14.77 -0.94 16.75
N SER A 275 15.91 -0.88 17.43
CA SER A 275 17.19 -1.32 16.87
C SER A 275 18.25 -1.50 17.96
N THR A 276 19.05 -2.56 17.86
CA THR A 276 20.29 -2.73 18.61
C THR A 276 21.43 -3.06 17.65
N THR A 277 22.64 -2.60 17.93
CA THR A 277 23.80 -2.91 17.08
C THR A 277 24.24 -4.36 17.29
N VAL A 278 24.32 -5.13 16.21
CA VAL A 278 24.81 -6.50 16.22
C VAL A 278 26.25 -6.56 15.71
N ILE A 279 27.19 -6.97 16.57
CA ILE A 279 28.61 -7.12 16.27
C ILE A 279 28.98 -8.60 16.42
N PHE A 280 29.34 -9.22 15.30
CA PHE A 280 29.82 -10.59 15.27
C PHE A 280 31.20 -10.72 15.93
N GLU A 281 31.43 -11.82 16.62
CA GLU A 281 32.79 -12.21 17.03
C GLU A 281 33.70 -12.39 15.80
N LYS A 282 35.01 -12.16 15.98
CA LYS A 282 36.00 -12.09 14.88
C LYS A 282 35.93 -13.29 13.92
N ASN A 283 35.71 -14.49 14.45
CA ASN A 283 35.69 -15.75 13.68
C ASN A 283 34.28 -16.36 13.56
N SER A 284 33.24 -15.66 14.01
CA SER A 284 31.89 -16.20 13.92
C SER A 284 31.29 -16.00 12.53
N SER A 285 30.67 -17.06 12.01
CA SER A 285 29.92 -17.05 10.75
C SER A 285 28.40 -16.99 10.95
N SER A 286 27.93 -17.07 12.20
CA SER A 286 26.51 -17.10 12.54
C SER A 286 26.23 -16.49 13.90
N ILE A 287 24.99 -16.06 14.09
CA ILE A 287 24.43 -15.68 15.37
C ILE A 287 23.35 -16.70 15.73
N GLU A 288 23.36 -17.17 16.96
CA GLU A 288 22.41 -18.16 17.50
C GLU A 288 21.72 -17.58 18.72
N LEU A 289 20.40 -17.69 18.78
CA LEU A 289 19.63 -17.46 20.00
C LEU A 289 19.63 -18.77 20.80
N ASP A 290 20.42 -18.79 21.87
CA ASP A 290 20.62 -20.00 22.67
C ASP A 290 19.52 -20.12 23.73
N LEU A 291 18.64 -21.10 23.55
CA LEU A 291 17.61 -21.41 24.54
C LEU A 291 18.05 -22.47 25.57
N SER A 292 19.24 -23.08 25.41
CA SER A 292 19.70 -24.23 26.21
C SER A 292 20.16 -23.85 27.62
N LYS A 293 20.68 -22.63 27.81
CA LYS A 293 21.08 -22.10 29.12
C LYS A 293 19.90 -21.38 29.80
N ASN A 294 19.25 -22.04 30.76
CA ASN A 294 18.36 -21.44 31.77
C ASN A 294 17.11 -20.69 31.27
N ASN A 295 16.15 -21.38 30.66
CA ASN A 295 14.89 -20.74 30.28
C ASN A 295 13.62 -21.36 30.88
N ARG A 296 13.75 -22.33 31.78
CA ARG A 296 12.67 -22.62 32.74
C ARG A 296 12.82 -21.66 33.91
N THR A 297 12.35 -20.43 33.74
CA THR A 297 12.03 -19.64 34.94
C THR A 297 10.87 -20.34 35.66
N GLN A 298 10.73 -20.18 36.98
CA GLN A 298 9.74 -20.95 37.77
C GLN A 298 8.32 -20.92 37.17
N ASN A 299 7.99 -19.87 36.41
CA ASN A 299 6.66 -19.62 35.88
C ASN A 299 6.56 -19.57 34.35
N TRP A 300 7.68 -19.65 33.61
CA TRP A 300 7.65 -19.56 32.14
C TRP A 300 8.41 -20.71 31.48
N ASP A 301 7.83 -21.24 30.40
CA ASP A 301 8.52 -22.05 29.40
C ASP A 301 8.82 -21.21 28.17
N ILE A 302 9.95 -21.51 27.53
CA ILE A 302 10.39 -20.86 26.31
C ILE A 302 10.62 -21.93 25.27
N GLU A 303 9.91 -21.82 24.16
CA GLU A 303 9.92 -22.82 23.09
C GLU A 303 10.33 -22.19 21.78
N ALA A 304 11.30 -22.80 21.10
CA ALA A 304 11.66 -22.41 19.74
C ALA A 304 10.55 -22.83 18.78
N ARG A 305 10.10 -21.91 17.92
CA ARG A 305 9.17 -22.26 16.83
C ARG A 305 9.89 -22.99 15.69
N PHE A 306 11.15 -22.61 15.44
CA PHE A 306 12.02 -23.25 14.46
C PHE A 306 13.34 -23.61 15.11
N THR A 307 13.87 -24.79 14.82
CA THR A 307 15.20 -25.19 15.32
C THR A 307 16.13 -25.52 14.14
N PRO A 308 17.38 -25.02 14.14
CA PRO A 308 17.97 -24.11 15.14
C PRO A 308 17.60 -22.63 14.91
N LEU A 309 17.56 -21.83 15.99
CA LEU A 309 17.30 -20.38 15.93
C LEU A 309 18.59 -19.63 15.54
N ILE A 310 18.95 -19.67 14.25
CA ILE A 310 20.25 -19.19 13.75
C ILE A 310 20.09 -18.31 12.51
N TYR A 311 20.89 -17.23 12.44
CA TYR A 311 21.18 -16.53 11.20
C TYR A 311 22.65 -16.70 10.81
N HIS A 312 22.91 -17.04 9.55
CA HIS A 312 24.26 -17.03 9.01
C HIS A 312 24.59 -15.67 8.39
N LYS A 313 25.77 -15.14 8.73
CA LYS A 313 26.29 -13.84 8.28
C LYS A 313 26.28 -13.67 6.77
N LYS A 314 26.52 -14.75 6.01
CA LYS A 314 26.52 -14.75 4.54
C LYS A 314 25.15 -14.39 3.94
N TYR A 315 24.06 -14.71 4.62
CA TYR A 315 22.69 -14.41 4.15
C TYR A 315 22.24 -13.02 4.59
N LEU A 316 22.67 -12.56 5.77
CA LEU A 316 22.37 -11.22 6.26
C LEU A 316 22.92 -10.10 5.37
N ASN A 317 24.02 -10.37 4.65
CA ASN A 317 24.59 -9.43 3.69
C ASN A 317 23.72 -9.19 2.45
N LYS A 318 22.74 -10.05 2.17
CA LYS A 318 22.02 -10.02 0.90
C LYS A 318 20.79 -9.10 0.89
N CYS A 319 20.24 -8.66 2.03
CA CYS A 319 19.09 -7.74 2.12
C CYS A 319 17.79 -8.11 1.35
N ASP A 320 17.81 -9.15 0.52
CA ASP A 320 16.72 -9.51 -0.38
C ASP A 320 15.52 -10.09 0.39
N ASP A 321 15.76 -10.84 1.48
CA ASP A 321 14.70 -11.43 2.30
C ASP A 321 14.93 -11.21 3.80
N ILE A 322 13.93 -10.62 4.46
CA ILE A 322 13.84 -10.64 5.92
C ILE A 322 13.33 -12.02 6.31
N GLN A 323 14.25 -12.91 6.64
CA GLN A 323 13.90 -14.23 7.16
C GLN A 323 13.51 -14.11 8.63
N PHE A 324 12.51 -14.88 9.06
CA PHE A 324 12.04 -14.91 10.44
C PHE A 324 12.52 -16.19 11.16
N ASN A 325 13.84 -16.36 11.26
CA ASN A 325 14.43 -17.64 11.70
C ASN A 325 14.63 -17.75 13.21
N MET A 326 14.58 -16.65 13.97
CA MET A 326 14.69 -16.68 15.43
C MET A 326 13.33 -16.39 16.10
N GLN A 327 12.31 -17.14 15.68
CA GLN A 327 11.00 -17.12 16.30
C GLN A 327 10.90 -18.08 17.48
N PHE A 328 10.33 -17.60 18.59
CA PHE A 328 10.13 -18.39 19.80
C PHE A 328 8.87 -17.92 20.54
N SER A 329 8.40 -18.73 21.47
CA SER A 329 7.19 -18.50 22.25
C SER A 329 7.50 -18.53 23.74
N LEU A 330 6.83 -17.66 24.51
CA LEU A 330 6.78 -17.72 25.97
C LEU A 330 5.42 -18.28 26.39
N HIS A 331 5.43 -19.33 27.19
CA HIS A 331 4.24 -19.95 27.76
C HIS A 331 4.25 -19.82 29.28
N TRP A 332 3.17 -19.31 29.87
CA TRP A 332 3.05 -19.20 31.32
C TRP A 332 2.53 -20.49 31.95
N LYS A 333 3.24 -21.01 32.96
CA LYS A 333 2.94 -22.29 33.65
C LYS A 333 1.76 -22.25 34.62
N LYS A 334 1.10 -21.09 34.80
CA LYS A 334 -0.06 -20.93 35.69
C LYS A 334 0.20 -21.40 37.14
N ASN A 335 1.38 -21.10 37.69
CA ASN A 335 1.67 -21.29 39.11
C ASN A 335 1.21 -20.06 39.92
N ASP A 336 0.54 -20.29 41.06
CA ASP A 336 -0.21 -19.34 41.91
C ASP A 336 0.55 -18.11 42.47
N THR A 337 1.83 -17.96 42.16
CA THR A 337 2.61 -16.80 42.59
C THR A 337 2.85 -15.88 41.41
N ALA A 338 2.17 -14.72 41.41
CA ALA A 338 2.50 -13.61 40.53
C ALA A 338 4.02 -13.35 40.60
N SER A 339 4.71 -13.62 39.50
CA SER A 339 6.16 -13.54 39.45
C SER A 339 6.61 -12.08 39.56
N GLU A 340 7.48 -11.76 40.52
CA GLU A 340 8.16 -10.45 40.59
C GLU A 340 9.10 -10.21 39.38
N ILE A 341 9.43 -11.27 38.64
CA ILE A 341 10.26 -11.19 37.43
C ILE A 341 9.51 -10.41 36.35
N ARG A 342 10.07 -9.27 35.94
CA ARG A 342 9.51 -8.39 34.91
C ARG A 342 10.07 -8.65 33.50
N SER A 343 11.15 -9.42 33.37
CA SER A 343 11.81 -9.68 32.10
C SER A 343 12.66 -10.94 32.09
N ILE A 344 12.83 -11.55 30.92
CA ILE A 344 13.72 -12.69 30.68
C ILE A 344 14.88 -12.25 29.77
N SER A 345 16.11 -12.67 30.07
CA SER A 345 17.28 -12.40 29.24
C SER A 345 17.74 -13.68 28.53
N LEU A 346 17.71 -13.70 27.19
CA LEU A 346 18.13 -14.84 26.38
C LEU A 346 19.53 -14.60 25.79
N PRO A 347 20.50 -15.51 26.00
CA PRO A 347 21.85 -15.34 25.51
C PRO A 347 21.93 -15.48 23.97
N LEU A 348 22.82 -14.69 23.37
CA LEU A 348 23.19 -14.79 21.97
C LEU A 348 24.62 -15.33 21.85
N LYS A 349 24.85 -16.33 20.99
CA LYS A 349 26.18 -16.83 20.66
C LYS A 349 26.68 -16.23 19.35
N GLY A 350 28.01 -16.17 19.21
CA GLY A 350 28.67 -15.72 17.98
C GLY A 350 28.71 -14.20 17.80
N VAL A 351 28.33 -13.45 18.84
CA VAL A 351 28.30 -11.98 18.85
C VAL A 351 28.94 -11.41 20.11
N THR A 352 29.67 -10.31 19.96
CA THR A 352 30.20 -9.53 21.10
C THR A 352 29.19 -8.51 21.60
N ASN A 353 28.23 -8.12 20.76
CA ASN A 353 27.14 -7.21 21.12
C ASN A 353 25.89 -7.47 20.25
N PRO A 354 24.67 -7.44 20.83
CA PRO A 354 24.42 -7.62 22.26
C PRO A 354 24.73 -9.08 22.67
N LYS A 355 25.19 -9.30 23.90
CA LYS A 355 25.45 -10.67 24.42
C LYS A 355 24.17 -11.43 24.77
N SER A 356 23.04 -10.72 24.92
CA SER A 356 21.73 -11.28 25.19
C SER A 356 20.62 -10.33 24.71
N ILE A 357 19.42 -10.85 24.52
CA ILE A 357 18.20 -10.05 24.30
C ILE A 357 17.34 -10.08 25.56
N THR A 358 16.86 -8.92 25.98
CA THR A 358 15.97 -8.79 27.14
C THR A 358 14.52 -8.68 26.66
N ILE A 359 13.67 -9.55 27.17
CA ILE A 359 12.26 -9.65 26.80
C ILE A 359 11.41 -9.20 27.99
N PRO A 360 10.57 -8.16 27.84
CA PRO A 360 9.59 -7.80 28.87
C PRO A 360 8.54 -8.90 28.98
N LEU A 361 8.23 -9.32 30.20
CA LEU A 361 7.18 -10.30 30.43
C LEU A 361 5.80 -9.63 30.30
N PRO A 362 4.82 -10.30 29.67
CA PRO A 362 3.46 -9.81 29.64
C PRO A 362 2.86 -9.72 31.04
N GLU A 363 2.05 -8.68 31.27
CA GLU A 363 1.24 -8.60 32.49
C GLU A 363 0.15 -9.67 32.43
N ILE A 364 0.12 -10.53 33.45
CA ILE A 364 -0.86 -11.62 33.54
C ILE A 364 -2.07 -11.07 34.30
N LYS A 365 -3.12 -10.74 33.55
CA LYS A 365 -4.43 -10.43 34.12
C LYS A 365 -5.20 -11.74 34.15
N GLU A 366 -5.56 -12.23 35.33
CA GLU A 366 -6.54 -13.32 35.40
C GLU A 366 -7.80 -12.85 34.70
N PRO A 367 -8.30 -13.57 33.69
CA PRO A 367 -9.54 -13.18 33.04
C PRO A 367 -10.63 -13.18 34.10
N SER A 368 -11.34 -12.06 34.22
CA SER A 368 -12.54 -12.03 35.05
C SER A 368 -13.47 -13.14 34.57
N PHE A 369 -14.23 -13.77 35.48
CA PHE A 369 -15.16 -14.87 35.14
C PHE A 369 -16.06 -14.57 33.91
N LEU A 370 -16.32 -13.28 33.63
CA LEU A 370 -17.02 -12.80 32.44
C LEU A 370 -16.22 -12.94 31.13
N GLU A 371 -14.92 -12.63 31.11
CA GLU A 371 -14.08 -12.69 29.90
C GLU A 371 -13.86 -14.13 29.43
N LYS A 372 -13.79 -15.08 30.37
CA LYS A 372 -13.69 -16.51 30.04
C LYS A 372 -14.93 -17.00 29.28
N TYR A 373 -16.12 -16.55 29.68
CA TYR A 373 -17.37 -16.89 29.01
C TYR A 373 -17.56 -16.18 27.66
N ILE A 374 -17.05 -14.96 27.51
CA ILE A 374 -17.09 -14.22 26.24
C ILE A 374 -16.14 -14.87 25.22
N ASN A 375 -14.94 -15.27 25.62
CA ASN A 375 -13.96 -15.86 24.71
C ASN A 375 -14.32 -17.30 24.28
N GLU A 376 -14.96 -18.09 25.14
CA GLU A 376 -15.48 -19.41 24.76
C GLU A 376 -16.78 -19.31 23.91
N GLY A 377 -17.51 -18.18 24.01
CA GLY A 377 -18.78 -17.95 23.31
C GLY A 377 -18.70 -17.19 21.98
N VAL A 378 -17.61 -16.49 21.67
CA VAL A 378 -17.51 -15.61 20.49
C VAL A 378 -16.54 -16.20 19.45
N LYS A 379 -17.02 -17.20 18.71
CA LYS A 379 -16.60 -17.49 17.34
C LYS A 379 -17.75 -17.18 16.38
N SER A 380 -18.13 -15.90 16.26
CA SER A 380 -18.89 -15.40 15.10
C SER A 380 -18.87 -13.88 15.03
N SER A 381 -18.43 -13.39 13.87
CA SER A 381 -18.50 -12.03 13.30
C SER A 381 -19.03 -10.89 14.20
N VAL A 382 -18.15 -9.94 14.49
CA VAL A 382 -18.52 -8.65 15.08
C VAL A 382 -18.72 -7.64 13.93
N ASP A 383 -19.94 -7.13 13.80
CA ASP A 383 -20.26 -5.95 12.98
C ASP A 383 -20.39 -4.74 13.91
N SER A 384 -19.55 -3.74 13.72
CA SER A 384 -19.22 -2.69 14.70
C SER A 384 -20.27 -1.58 14.85
N THR A 385 -21.53 -1.82 14.52
CA THR A 385 -22.56 -0.75 14.51
C THR A 385 -23.91 -1.09 15.14
N SER A 386 -24.07 -2.21 15.85
CA SER A 386 -25.37 -2.51 16.49
C SER A 386 -25.28 -3.03 17.93
N LYS A 387 -26.12 -2.46 18.81
CA LYS A 387 -26.27 -2.78 20.24
C LYS A 387 -27.02 -4.12 20.46
N TYR A 388 -26.69 -5.17 19.71
CA TYR A 388 -27.37 -6.46 19.82
C TYR A 388 -26.39 -7.62 19.66
N PHE A 389 -26.50 -8.62 20.55
CA PHE A 389 -25.83 -9.91 20.42
C PHE A 389 -26.86 -10.96 20.02
N SER A 390 -26.60 -11.70 18.94
CA SER A 390 -27.37 -12.88 18.57
C SER A 390 -26.53 -14.12 18.89
N MET A 391 -27.02 -14.98 19.79
CA MET A 391 -26.44 -16.31 19.98
C MET A 391 -27.17 -17.31 19.08
N VAL A 392 -26.42 -18.18 18.39
CA VAL A 392 -26.99 -19.26 17.58
C VAL A 392 -27.58 -20.35 18.47
N LYS A 393 -28.85 -20.15 18.84
CA LYS A 393 -29.94 -21.11 19.07
C LYS A 393 -31.13 -20.34 19.65
N GLY A 394 -31.73 -19.48 18.82
CA GLY A 394 -33.09 -18.93 19.04
C GLY A 394 -33.36 -18.08 20.28
N ILE A 395 -32.35 -17.67 21.06
CA ILE A 395 -32.52 -16.83 22.24
C ILE A 395 -31.85 -15.48 22.00
N THR A 396 -32.66 -14.42 21.91
CA THR A 396 -32.20 -13.03 21.85
C THR A 396 -32.13 -12.47 23.26
N LEU A 397 -30.94 -12.05 23.70
CA LEU A 397 -30.75 -11.47 25.03
C LEU A 397 -30.48 -9.96 24.87
N SER A 398 -31.47 -9.14 25.23
CA SER A 398 -31.37 -7.68 25.18
C SER A 398 -30.85 -7.15 26.52
N ILE A 399 -29.58 -6.72 26.57
CA ILE A 399 -29.04 -6.01 27.74
C ILE A 399 -28.99 -4.53 27.42
N ASN A 400 -29.88 -3.76 28.04
CA ASN A 400 -29.88 -2.30 27.92
C ASN A 400 -28.91 -1.74 28.97
N ILE A 401 -27.67 -1.44 28.58
CA ILE A 401 -26.70 -0.80 29.47
C ILE A 401 -26.98 0.71 29.45
N LEU A 402 -27.84 1.16 30.35
CA LEU A 402 -27.89 2.56 30.74
C LEU A 402 -27.52 2.71 32.22
N ASN A 403 -26.44 3.47 32.43
CA ASN A 403 -25.98 4.14 33.64
C ASN A 403 -25.13 3.39 34.69
N ARG A 404 -24.01 4.07 34.97
CA ARG A 404 -23.06 4.04 36.10
C ARG A 404 -23.24 2.93 37.16
N PHE A 405 -22.19 2.11 37.26
CA PHE A 405 -21.96 1.20 38.37
C PHE A 405 -21.84 1.94 39.72
N HIS A 406 -22.79 1.69 40.62
CA HIS A 406 -22.53 1.74 42.05
C HIS A 406 -22.92 0.38 42.66
N HIS A 407 -22.03 -0.12 43.52
CA HIS A 407 -22.08 -1.38 44.25
C HIS A 407 -23.48 -1.86 44.67
N THR A 408 -23.79 -3.14 44.45
CA THR A 408 -24.39 -4.05 45.46
C THR A 408 -24.50 -5.50 44.97
N ARG A 409 -24.16 -6.45 45.86
CA ARG A 409 -24.04 -7.91 45.65
C ARG A 409 -25.37 -8.66 45.36
N THR A 410 -26.49 -7.95 45.20
CA THR A 410 -27.84 -8.54 45.16
C THR A 410 -28.30 -8.92 43.75
N TYR A 411 -27.67 -8.37 42.70
CA TYR A 411 -28.02 -8.60 41.30
C TYR A 411 -27.70 -10.03 40.81
N SER A 412 -26.73 -10.72 41.41
CA SER A 412 -26.28 -12.02 40.91
C SER A 412 -27.26 -13.17 41.18
N LYS A 413 -28.16 -13.06 42.17
CA LYS A 413 -29.03 -14.17 42.59
C LYS A 413 -30.30 -14.30 41.73
N LYS A 414 -30.83 -13.19 41.19
CA LYS A 414 -32.00 -13.22 40.29
C LYS A 414 -31.64 -13.65 38.86
N ILE A 415 -30.47 -13.26 38.35
CA ILE A 415 -29.96 -13.74 37.05
C ILE A 415 -29.62 -15.24 37.11
N ARG A 416 -29.08 -15.73 38.24
CA ARG A 416 -28.78 -17.16 38.45
C ARG A 416 -30.02 -18.06 38.34
N ASN A 417 -31.19 -17.60 38.82
CA ASN A 417 -32.42 -18.41 38.80
C ASN A 417 -33.13 -18.40 37.43
N ALA A 418 -32.98 -17.35 36.62
CA ALA A 418 -33.57 -17.31 35.29
C ALA A 418 -32.87 -18.24 34.29
N ILE A 419 -31.59 -18.59 34.53
CA ILE A 419 -30.79 -19.42 33.64
C ILE A 419 -30.88 -20.92 33.99
N CYS A 420 -31.16 -21.27 35.26
CA CYS A 420 -31.23 -22.68 35.70
C CYS A 420 -32.57 -23.39 35.43
N VAL A 421 -33.65 -22.67 35.13
CA VAL A 421 -34.94 -23.29 34.80
C VAL A 421 -35.32 -22.79 33.42
N GLY A 422 -35.14 -23.62 32.39
CA GLY A 422 -35.51 -23.31 31.01
C GLY A 422 -37.02 -23.14 30.86
N VAL A 423 -37.55 -21.99 31.28
CA VAL A 423 -38.94 -21.58 31.12
C VAL A 423 -38.97 -20.42 30.14
N CYS A 424 -39.62 -20.63 28.99
CA CYS A 424 -40.08 -19.54 28.13
C CYS A 424 -40.96 -18.59 28.95
N VAL A 425 -40.50 -17.36 29.17
CA VAL A 425 -41.39 -16.27 29.60
C VAL A 425 -41.46 -15.27 28.46
N CYS A 426 -42.59 -15.29 27.76
CA CYS A 426 -42.99 -14.24 26.84
C CYS A 426 -43.25 -12.94 27.61
N HIS A 427 -42.64 -11.84 27.16
CA HIS A 427 -42.99 -10.45 27.47
C HIS A 427 -43.37 -10.14 28.93
N GLU A 428 -42.38 -9.78 29.76
CA GLU A 428 -42.62 -8.87 30.89
C GLU A 428 -41.58 -7.73 30.85
N VAL A 429 -42.08 -6.51 30.61
CA VAL A 429 -41.33 -5.27 30.83
C VAL A 429 -41.26 -5.07 32.34
N ILE A 430 -40.12 -5.38 32.94
CA ILE A 430 -39.88 -5.11 34.35
C ILE A 430 -39.46 -3.65 34.49
N ASN A 431 -40.42 -2.76 34.75
CA ASN A 431 -40.16 -1.40 35.21
C ASN A 431 -40.04 -1.41 36.74
N PHE A 432 -38.89 -0.98 37.27
CA PHE A 432 -38.77 -0.64 38.69
C PHE A 432 -38.64 0.89 38.83
N TYR A 433 -39.67 1.51 39.40
CA TYR A 433 -39.64 2.88 39.87
C TYR A 433 -38.77 3.00 41.13
N GLN A 434 -38.04 4.11 41.24
CA GLN A 434 -37.36 4.52 42.47
C GLN A 434 -38.38 4.80 43.58
N VAL A 435 -38.11 4.26 44.78
CA VAL A 435 -38.45 4.87 46.07
C VAL A 435 -37.19 4.87 46.92
#